data_AF-A0A2N9JL93-F1
#
_entry.id   AF-A0A2N9JL93-F1
#
_cell.length_a   1.000
_cell.length_b   1.000
_cell.length_c   1.000
_cell.angle_alpha   90.00
_cell.angle_beta   90.00
_cell.angle_gamma   90.00
#
_symmetry.space_group_name_H-M   'P 1'
#
loop_
_entity.id
_entity.type
_entity.pdbx_description
1 polymer ?
#
loop_
_entity_poly.entity_id
_entity_poly.type
_entity_poly.pdbx_seq_one_letter_code
_entity_poly.pdbx_strand_id
1 'polypeptide(L)'
;MLTAAVTLYADRGHAQVSLDDVARAANVTRGAVYHHYGSRTGLFAAVAEHVQSQVSQAVVAAAVGAGDDPFARLRAGSHAFLDAVTAPGVVQVLLVDAPALIGWQQWRRLDAQHSGRHLCDAWPTWGFRTICWTP
;
A
#
# COMPACT_ATOMS: atom_id res chain seq x y z
N MET A 1 0.33 12.36 -12.50
CA MET A 1 1.66 12.16 -11.87
C MET A 1 1.72 10.90 -11.02
N LEU A 2 0.91 10.76 -9.96
CA LEU A 2 0.93 9.56 -9.10
C LEU A 2 0.74 8.26 -9.88
N THR A 3 -0.25 8.18 -10.77
CA THR A 3 -0.48 7.00 -11.62
C THR A 3 0.75 6.63 -12.45
N ALA A 4 1.43 7.60 -13.06
CA ALA A 4 2.65 7.37 -13.83
C ALA A 4 3.79 6.85 -12.94
N ALA A 5 3.90 7.37 -11.71
CA ALA A 5 4.86 6.88 -10.74
C ALA A 5 4.56 5.44 -10.32
N VAL A 6 3.30 5.11 -10.01
CA VAL A 6 2.86 3.74 -9.67
C VAL A 6 3.26 2.76 -10.77
N THR A 7 2.93 3.07 -12.04
CA THR A 7 3.31 2.21 -13.18
C THR A 7 4.82 2.04 -13.29
N LEU A 8 5.59 3.14 -13.24
CA LEU A 8 7.04 3.06 -13.35
C LEU A 8 7.69 2.24 -12.23
N TYR A 9 7.24 2.44 -10.98
CA TYR A 9 7.75 1.69 -9.83
C TYR A 9 7.35 0.21 -9.87
N ALA A 10 6.12 -0.09 -10.29
CA ALA A 10 5.65 -1.46 -10.46
C ALA A 10 6.44 -2.21 -11.54
N ASP A 11 6.75 -1.55 -12.66
CA ASP A 11 7.39 -2.19 -13.82
C ASP A 11 8.91 -2.32 -13.68
N ARG A 12 9.58 -1.33 -13.09
CA ARG A 12 11.05 -1.21 -13.10
C ARG A 12 11.69 -1.32 -11.73
N GLY A 13 10.89 -1.28 -10.67
CA GLY A 13 11.36 -1.21 -9.29
C GLY A 13 11.97 0.15 -8.93
N HIS A 14 12.07 0.42 -7.63
CA HIS A 14 12.47 1.73 -7.14
C HIS A 14 13.86 2.18 -7.57
N ALA A 15 14.84 1.27 -7.63
CA ALA A 15 16.22 1.60 -7.91
C ALA A 15 16.40 2.27 -9.28
N GLN A 16 15.57 1.89 -10.27
CA GLN A 16 15.67 2.33 -11.66
C GLN A 16 14.78 3.54 -12.01
N VAL A 17 13.94 4.02 -11.07
CA VAL A 17 12.99 5.12 -11.34
C VAL A 17 13.45 6.42 -10.71
N SER A 18 13.78 7.42 -11.53
CA SER A 18 14.13 8.76 -11.07
C SER A 18 12.92 9.72 -11.05
N LEU A 19 13.08 10.87 -10.38
CA LEU A 19 12.09 11.96 -10.44
C LEU A 19 11.91 12.50 -11.87
N ASP A 20 12.96 12.48 -12.69
CA ASP A 20 12.89 12.92 -14.09
C ASP A 20 12.08 11.95 -14.95
N ASP A 21 12.19 10.65 -14.68
CA ASP A 21 11.40 9.63 -15.39
C ASP A 21 9.92 9.80 -15.11
N VAL A 22 9.56 10.06 -13.85
CA VAL A 22 8.19 10.33 -13.44
C VAL A 22 7.70 11.65 -14.03
N ALA A 23 8.51 12.71 -13.99
CA ALA A 23 8.17 14.00 -14.59
C ALA A 23 7.86 13.86 -16.09
N ARG A 24 8.73 13.15 -16.81
CA ARG A 24 8.59 12.86 -18.24
C ARG A 24 7.33 12.04 -18.53
N ALA A 25 7.12 10.94 -17.80
CA ALA A 25 5.96 10.07 -17.99
C ALA A 25 4.63 10.77 -17.64
N ALA A 26 4.66 11.69 -16.69
CA ALA A 26 3.49 12.47 -16.28
C ALA A 26 3.29 13.77 -17.08
N ASN A 27 4.19 14.08 -18.04
CA ASN A 27 4.21 15.33 -18.81
C ASN A 27 4.20 16.59 -17.92
N VAL A 28 5.04 16.60 -16.88
CA VAL A 28 5.24 17.74 -15.97
C VAL A 28 6.73 18.06 -15.81
N THR A 29 7.05 19.18 -15.17
CA THR A 29 8.44 19.52 -14.84
C THR A 29 8.92 18.74 -13.61
N ARG A 30 10.24 18.50 -13.51
CA ARG A 30 10.86 17.95 -12.28
C ARG A 30 10.53 18.80 -11.06
N GLY A 31 10.51 20.13 -11.22
CA GLY A 31 10.14 21.08 -10.17
C GLY A 31 8.71 20.87 -9.65
N ALA A 32 7.75 20.53 -10.52
CA ALA A 32 6.38 20.20 -10.10
C ALA A 32 6.32 18.92 -9.26
N VAL A 33 7.09 17.88 -9.63
CA VAL A 33 7.20 16.65 -8.83
C VAL A 33 7.78 16.94 -7.44
N TYR A 34 8.87 17.73 -7.40
CA TYR A 34 9.51 18.12 -6.15
C TYR A 34 8.60 19.00 -5.29
N HIS A 35 7.85 19.92 -5.88
CA HIS A 35 6.91 20.77 -5.17
C HIS A 35 5.78 19.96 -4.50
N HIS A 36 5.27 18.92 -5.17
CA HIS A 36 4.19 18.10 -4.61
C HIS A 36 4.64 17.08 -3.58
N TYR A 37 5.80 16.44 -3.78
CA TYR A 37 6.21 15.31 -2.94
C TYR A 37 7.47 15.57 -2.11
N GLY A 38 8.13 16.71 -2.30
CA GLY A 38 9.32 17.14 -1.57
C GLY A 38 10.59 16.35 -1.88
N SER A 39 10.50 15.05 -2.18
CA SER A 39 11.64 14.18 -2.43
C SER A 39 11.25 12.92 -3.21
N ARG A 40 12.25 12.18 -3.70
CA ARG A 40 12.05 10.85 -4.30
C ARG A 40 11.37 9.89 -3.31
N THR A 41 11.82 9.90 -2.06
CA THR A 41 11.23 9.07 -0.98
C THR A 41 9.80 9.50 -0.68
N GLY A 42 9.50 10.81 -0.67
CA GLY A 42 8.13 11.32 -0.48
C GLY A 42 7.19 10.90 -1.60
N LEU A 43 7.67 10.93 -2.86
CA LEU A 43 6.90 10.41 -3.99
C LEU A 43 6.65 8.90 -3.85
N PHE A 44 7.69 8.14 -3.49
CA PHE A 44 7.57 6.70 -3.30
C PHE A 44 6.61 6.36 -2.14
N ALA A 45 6.65 7.10 -1.04
CA ALA A 45 5.71 6.92 0.07
C ALA A 45 4.25 7.11 -0.39
N ALA A 46 3.97 8.13 -1.21
CA ALA A 46 2.64 8.33 -1.80
C ALA A 46 2.23 7.20 -2.75
N VAL A 47 3.18 6.62 -3.50
CA VAL A 47 2.95 5.43 -4.34
C VAL A 47 2.62 4.22 -3.49
N ALA A 48 3.40 3.93 -2.45
CA ALA A 48 3.15 2.81 -1.54
C ALA A 48 1.80 2.95 -0.85
N GLU A 49 1.45 4.15 -0.35
CA GLU A 49 0.15 4.44 0.25
C GLU A 49 -1.00 4.20 -0.75
N HIS A 50 -0.85 4.65 -1.99
CA HIS A 50 -1.86 4.43 -3.03
C HIS A 50 -2.08 2.94 -3.33
N VAL A 51 -0.99 2.17 -3.49
CA VAL A 51 -1.06 0.73 -3.76
C VAL A 51 -1.65 -0.01 -2.55
N GLN A 52 -1.26 0.35 -1.33
CA GLN A 52 -1.81 -0.22 -0.11
C GLN A 52 -3.32 0.03 0.03
N SER A 53 -3.78 1.23 -0.37
CA SER A 53 -5.21 1.56 -0.40
C SER A 53 -5.99 0.69 -1.38
N GLN A 54 -5.43 0.41 -2.57
CA GLN A 54 -6.06 -0.51 -3.53
C GLN A 54 -6.18 -1.94 -2.97
N VAL A 55 -5.13 -2.44 -2.32
CA VAL A 55 -5.17 -3.75 -1.64
C VAL A 55 -6.26 -3.77 -0.57
N SER A 56 -6.32 -2.74 0.29
CA SER A 56 -7.36 -2.63 1.32
C SER A 56 -8.77 -2.62 0.73
N GLN A 57 -8.99 -1.86 -0.34
CA GLN A 57 -10.28 -1.82 -1.03
C GLN A 57 -10.70 -3.18 -1.59
N ALA A 58 -9.77 -3.94 -2.18
CA ALA A 58 -10.05 -5.28 -2.67
C ALA A 58 -10.44 -6.25 -1.54
N VAL A 59 -9.73 -6.18 -0.40
CA VAL A 59 -10.03 -6.98 0.81
C VAL A 59 -11.42 -6.64 1.35
N VAL A 60 -11.73 -5.36 1.51
CA VAL A 60 -13.03 -4.91 2.01
C VAL A 60 -14.15 -5.32 1.06
N ALA A 61 -13.97 -5.15 -0.24
CA ALA A 61 -14.97 -5.53 -1.24
C ALA A 61 -15.25 -7.04 -1.21
N ALA A 62 -14.21 -7.87 -1.14
CA ALA A 62 -14.36 -9.33 -1.05
C ALA A 62 -15.05 -9.76 0.25
N ALA A 63 -14.66 -9.16 1.38
CA ALA A 63 -15.28 -9.44 2.67
C ALA A 63 -16.77 -9.03 2.69
N VAL A 64 -17.13 -7.87 2.14
CA VAL A 64 -18.54 -7.42 2.06
C VAL A 64 -19.34 -8.31 1.11
N GLY A 65 -18.76 -8.72 -0.02
CA GLY A 65 -19.42 -9.60 -1.00
C GLY A 65 -19.71 -11.01 -0.48
N ALA A 66 -19.04 -11.44 0.59
CA ALA A 66 -19.25 -12.76 1.21
C ALA A 66 -20.48 -12.84 2.13
N GLY A 67 -21.21 -11.73 2.33
CA GLY A 67 -22.38 -11.67 3.21
C GLY A 67 -22.01 -11.49 4.69
N ASP A 68 -22.91 -11.89 5.59
CA ASP A 68 -22.80 -11.55 7.03
C ASP A 68 -22.05 -12.57 7.89
N ASP A 69 -21.76 -13.78 7.38
CA ASP A 69 -21.04 -14.81 8.14
C ASP A 69 -19.58 -14.37 8.43
N PRO A 70 -19.17 -14.19 9.71
CA PRO A 70 -17.84 -13.71 10.03
C PRO A 70 -16.70 -14.57 9.47
N PHE A 71 -16.88 -15.90 9.42
CA PHE A 71 -15.86 -16.80 8.87
C PHE A 71 -15.75 -16.72 7.35
N ALA A 72 -16.87 -16.59 6.64
CA ALA A 72 -16.88 -16.35 5.20
C ALA A 72 -16.22 -15.02 4.85
N ARG A 73 -16.52 -13.95 5.60
CA ARG A 73 -15.90 -12.63 5.42
C ARG A 73 -14.39 -12.67 5.63
N LEU A 74 -13.92 -13.31 6.71
CA LEU A 74 -12.49 -13.48 6.98
C LEU A 74 -11.79 -14.22 5.85
N ARG A 75 -12.38 -15.34 5.41
CA ARG A 75 -11.80 -16.18 4.35
C ARG A 75 -11.70 -15.42 3.03
N ALA A 76 -12.78 -14.76 2.63
CA ALA A 76 -12.82 -13.98 1.40
C ALA A 76 -11.84 -12.80 1.42
N GLY A 77 -11.80 -12.04 2.53
CA GLY A 77 -10.83 -10.96 2.72
C GLY A 77 -9.38 -11.46 2.71
N SER A 78 -9.10 -12.59 3.36
CA SER A 78 -7.75 -13.18 3.39
C SER A 78 -7.28 -13.63 2.01
N HIS A 79 -8.15 -14.28 1.22
CA HIS A 79 -7.82 -14.64 -0.16
C HIS A 79 -7.56 -13.39 -1.02
N ALA A 80 -8.45 -12.40 -0.95
CA ALA A 80 -8.28 -11.14 -1.69
C ALA A 80 -6.99 -10.40 -1.30
N PHE A 81 -6.59 -10.44 -0.04
CA PHE A 81 -5.31 -9.88 0.41
C PHE A 81 -4.13 -10.60 -0.24
N LEU A 82 -4.12 -11.94 -0.19
CA LEU A 82 -3.04 -12.74 -0.76
C LEU A 82 -2.95 -12.55 -2.28
N ASP A 83 -4.09 -12.55 -2.98
CA ASP A 83 -4.15 -12.32 -4.42
C ASP A 83 -3.62 -10.91 -4.78
N ALA A 84 -4.06 -9.88 -4.05
CA ALA A 84 -3.68 -8.51 -4.34
C ALA A 84 -2.22 -8.23 -3.99
N VAL A 85 -1.72 -8.70 -2.84
CA VAL A 85 -0.34 -8.42 -2.39
C VAL A 85 0.71 -9.19 -3.20
N THR A 86 0.33 -10.33 -3.78
CA THR A 86 1.22 -11.12 -4.65
C THR A 86 1.10 -10.77 -6.13
N ALA A 87 0.18 -9.87 -6.50
CA ALA A 87 0.07 -9.40 -7.87
C ALA A 87 1.40 -8.77 -8.35
N PRO A 88 1.80 -9.02 -9.61
CA PRO A 88 2.98 -8.38 -10.21
C PRO A 88 2.91 -6.86 -10.03
N GLY A 89 4.03 -6.24 -9.67
CA GLY A 89 4.11 -4.80 -9.38
C GLY A 89 3.68 -4.41 -7.97
N VAL A 90 2.59 -4.97 -7.43
CA VAL A 90 2.18 -4.73 -6.02
C VAL A 90 3.21 -5.32 -5.06
N VAL A 91 3.62 -6.57 -5.30
CA VAL A 91 4.69 -7.22 -4.52
C VAL A 91 5.99 -6.43 -4.57
N GLN A 92 6.33 -5.89 -5.74
CA GLN A 92 7.54 -5.09 -5.93
C GLN A 92 7.46 -3.80 -5.11
N VAL A 93 6.34 -3.08 -5.15
CA VAL A 93 6.18 -1.81 -4.44
C VAL A 93 6.07 -2.02 -2.92
N LEU A 94 5.18 -2.90 -2.45
CA LEU A 94 4.84 -3.00 -1.03
C LEU A 94 5.75 -3.92 -0.22
N LEU A 95 6.20 -5.05 -0.80
CA LEU A 95 6.93 -6.07 -0.06
C LEU A 95 8.44 -6.05 -0.33
N VAL A 96 8.88 -5.57 -1.50
CA VAL A 96 10.30 -5.46 -1.85
C VAL A 96 10.83 -4.05 -1.62
N ASP A 97 10.24 -3.06 -2.26
CA ASP A 97 10.80 -1.71 -2.30
C ASP A 97 10.49 -0.89 -1.04
N ALA A 98 9.27 -0.96 -0.50
CA ALA A 98 8.91 -0.14 0.66
C ALA A 98 9.77 -0.43 1.91
N PRO A 99 10.02 -1.68 2.32
CA PRO A 99 10.92 -1.93 3.45
C PRO A 99 12.34 -1.37 3.25
N ALA A 100 12.83 -1.38 2.01
CA ALA A 100 14.16 -0.89 1.65
C ALA A 100 14.25 0.65 1.64
N LEU A 101 13.19 1.36 1.23
CA LEU A 101 13.25 2.79 0.92
C LEU A 101 12.80 3.70 2.07
N ILE A 102 11.74 3.31 2.77
CA ILE A 102 11.16 4.13 3.86
C ILE A 102 11.55 3.60 5.25
N GLY A 103 12.23 2.46 5.30
CA GLY A 103 12.66 1.80 6.53
C GLY A 103 11.52 1.08 7.25
N TRP A 104 11.90 0.08 8.06
CA TRP A 104 10.96 -0.85 8.70
C TRP A 104 9.85 -0.17 9.52
N GLN A 105 10.18 0.89 10.27
CA GLN A 105 9.23 1.57 11.13
C GLN A 105 8.17 2.36 10.34
N GLN A 106 8.56 3.05 9.27
CA GLN A 106 7.63 3.79 8.42
C GLN A 106 6.73 2.82 7.65
N TRP A 107 7.29 1.73 7.13
CA TRP A 107 6.55 0.68 6.43
C TRP A 107 5.46 0.07 7.32
N ARG A 108 5.79 -0.32 8.56
CA ARG A 108 4.78 -0.83 9.51
C ARG A 108 3.69 0.19 9.83
N ARG A 109 4.01 1.49 9.85
CA ARG A 109 3.02 2.53 10.09
C ARG A 109 2.03 2.66 8.93
N LEU A 110 2.52 2.60 7.69
CA LEU A 110 1.66 2.61 6.50
C LEU A 110 0.72 1.40 6.48
N ASP A 111 1.22 0.23 6.83
CA ASP A 111 0.40 -0.99 6.93
C ASP A 111 -0.65 -0.87 8.04
N ALA A 112 -0.28 -0.36 9.23
CA ALA A 112 -1.22 -0.17 10.34
C ALA A 112 -2.33 0.85 10.00
N GLN A 113 -2.03 1.91 9.27
CA GLN A 113 -2.99 2.96 8.89
C GLN A 113 -4.06 2.47 7.91
N HIS A 114 -3.76 1.42 7.12
CA HIS A 114 -4.65 0.92 6.08
C HIS A 114 -5.16 -0.50 6.39
N SER A 115 -4.26 -1.48 6.46
CA SER A 115 -4.59 -2.89 6.71
C SER A 115 -4.95 -3.16 8.18
N GLY A 116 -4.15 -2.63 9.11
CA GLY A 116 -4.27 -2.93 10.54
C GLY A 116 -5.56 -2.43 11.18
N ARG A 117 -6.07 -1.28 10.70
CA ARG A 117 -7.31 -0.69 11.20
C ARG A 117 -8.54 -1.58 10.94
N HIS A 118 -8.63 -2.20 9.76
CA HIS A 118 -9.79 -3.04 9.42
C HIS A 118 -9.85 -4.32 10.25
N LEU A 119 -8.70 -4.86 10.68
CA LEU A 119 -8.64 -6.02 11.57
C LEU A 119 -9.06 -5.67 13.01
N CYS A 120 -8.59 -4.53 13.55
CA CYS A 120 -8.99 -4.09 14.90
C CYS A 120 -10.48 -3.66 14.94
N ASP A 121 -11.01 -3.04 13.88
CA ASP A 121 -12.43 -2.64 13.80
C ASP A 121 -13.38 -3.85 13.65
N ALA A 122 -12.91 -4.95 13.06
CA ALA A 122 -13.73 -6.15 12.83
C ALA A 122 -13.89 -7.07 14.05
N TRP A 123 -13.05 -6.95 15.09
CA TRP A 123 -13.09 -7.83 16.27
C TRP A 123 -12.85 -7.11 17.61
N PRO A 124 -13.85 -6.40 18.15
CA PRO A 124 -13.73 -5.69 19.44
C PRO A 124 -13.73 -6.60 20.70
N THR A 125 -14.08 -7.89 20.60
CA THR A 125 -14.42 -8.73 21.78
C THR A 125 -13.40 -9.80 22.18
N TRP A 126 -12.33 -10.02 21.41
CA TRP A 126 -11.26 -10.94 21.80
C TRP A 126 -10.08 -10.16 22.39
N GLY A 127 -9.58 -10.60 23.54
CA GLY A 127 -8.51 -9.98 24.33
C GLY A 127 -7.12 -9.93 23.66
N PHE A 128 -7.04 -9.62 22.37
CA PHE A 128 -5.81 -9.31 21.64
C PHE A 128 -5.38 -7.87 21.89
N ARG A 129 -5.16 -7.54 23.17
CA ARG A 129 -4.52 -6.27 23.56
C ARG A 129 -3.04 -6.20 23.14
N THR A 130 -2.53 -7.23 22.47
CA THR A 130 -1.15 -7.40 21.99
C THR A 130 -0.97 -7.26 20.47
N ILE A 131 -2.04 -7.16 19.67
CA ILE A 131 -1.93 -7.00 18.20
C ILE A 131 -2.18 -5.55 17.76
N CYS A 132 -3.04 -4.80 18.46
CA CYS A 132 -3.17 -3.36 18.25
C CYS A 132 -2.00 -2.65 18.97
N TRP A 133 -0.81 -2.71 18.36
CA TRP A 133 0.43 -2.07 18.84
C TRP A 133 0.34 -0.54 18.73
N THR A 134 0.38 0.15 19.87
CA THR A 134 0.72 1.58 19.97
C THR A 134 1.43 1.84 21.30
N PRO A 135 2.32 2.85 21.32
CA PRO A 135 3.71 2.82 20.85
C PRO A 135 4.66 2.01 21.75
#